data_AF-A0A1C5ATK5-F1
#
_entry.id   AF-A0A1C5ATK5-F1
#
_cell.length_a   1.000
_cell.length_b   1.000
_cell.length_c   1.000
_cell.angle_alpha   90.00
_cell.angle_beta   90.00
_cell.angle_gamma   90.00
#
_symmetry.space_group_name_H-M   'P 1'
#
loop_
_entity.id
_entity.type
_entity.pdbx_description
1 polymer ?
#
loop_
_entity_poly.entity_id
_entity_poly.type
_entity_poly.pdbx_seq_one_letter_code
_entity_poly.pdbx_strand_id
1 'polypeptide(L)'
;MRKYPMAALLLAVMIGGTGCSTTGSDQADTAEPPEVATLRTETPSVAASTPGAERPRERLDDTEEDAKARVRPYEKCMADHGVDVHRERAGGVTTGRIGKANKACENLLPLPPWELDPANPEARDFARDVVACLKEKGVRYVEVNPDGPGWSFGGEQNDAESISKGMRFSPECEREVAAKRK
;
A
#
# COMPACT_ATOMS: atom_id res chain seq x y z
N MET A 1 5.05 43.55 -4.23
CA MET A 1 5.26 43.54 -5.70
C MET A 1 6.74 43.69 -5.98
N ARG A 2 7.42 42.65 -6.46
CA ARG A 2 8.84 42.71 -6.83
C ARG A 2 8.99 42.00 -8.17
N LYS A 3 9.27 42.80 -9.21
CA LYS A 3 9.35 42.41 -10.61
C LYS A 3 10.76 41.90 -10.89
N TYR A 4 10.91 40.71 -11.47
CA TYR A 4 12.17 40.21 -12.02
C TYR A 4 12.03 40.11 -13.55
N PRO A 5 12.92 40.72 -14.35
CA PRO A 5 12.86 40.64 -15.80
C PRO A 5 13.47 39.32 -16.33
N MET A 6 12.79 38.77 -17.33
CA MET A 6 13.27 37.68 -18.18
C MET A 6 14.49 38.09 -19.00
N ALA A 7 15.44 37.16 -19.17
CA ALA A 7 16.45 37.21 -20.23
C ALA A 7 16.50 35.86 -20.93
N ALA A 8 15.96 35.83 -22.16
CA ALA A 8 16.08 34.73 -23.11
C ALA A 8 17.41 34.87 -23.86
N LEU A 9 18.11 33.75 -24.09
CA LEU A 9 19.24 33.69 -25.00
C LEU A 9 19.02 32.54 -25.99
N LEU A 10 18.67 32.92 -27.21
CA LEU A 10 18.65 32.10 -28.42
C LEU A 10 19.95 32.34 -29.17
N LEU A 11 20.63 31.27 -29.59
CA LEU A 11 21.60 31.32 -30.68
C LEU A 11 21.51 30.01 -31.47
N ALA A 12 21.25 30.16 -32.76
CA ALA A 12 21.11 29.13 -33.77
C ALA A 12 22.27 29.24 -34.79
N VAL A 13 22.26 28.33 -35.80
CA VAL A 13 22.91 28.41 -37.15
C VAL A 13 24.38 27.90 -37.18
N MET A 14 24.88 26.99 -38.04
CA MET A 14 24.47 26.44 -39.36
C MET A 14 25.34 25.19 -39.79
N ILE A 15 24.70 24.25 -40.53
CA ILE A 15 25.04 23.64 -41.87
C ILE A 15 26.38 22.92 -42.18
N GLY A 16 26.30 21.67 -42.70
CA GLY A 16 26.92 21.32 -44.02
C GLY A 16 27.39 19.87 -44.32
N GLY A 17 26.69 19.18 -45.26
CA GLY A 17 27.16 18.16 -46.26
C GLY A 17 27.68 16.78 -45.77
N THR A 18 27.49 15.62 -46.41
CA THR A 18 27.38 15.26 -47.83
C THR A 18 26.87 13.81 -47.94
N GLY A 19 26.05 13.46 -48.94
CA GLY A 19 25.61 12.08 -49.21
C GLY A 19 26.44 11.38 -50.31
N CYS A 20 26.29 10.06 -50.45
CA CYS A 20 26.24 9.35 -51.75
C CYS A 20 25.78 7.90 -51.56
N SER A 21 24.86 7.46 -52.43
CA SER A 21 24.26 6.12 -52.48
C SER A 21 25.18 5.09 -53.16
N THR A 22 25.06 3.81 -52.77
CA THR A 22 25.37 2.68 -53.65
C THR A 22 24.28 1.62 -53.50
N THR A 23 23.68 1.27 -54.64
CA THR A 23 22.76 0.16 -54.87
C THR A 23 23.58 -1.06 -55.27
N GLY A 24 23.26 -2.26 -54.78
CA GLY A 24 23.93 -3.48 -55.22
C GLY A 24 23.44 -4.77 -54.55
N SER A 25 22.38 -5.32 -55.14
CA SER A 25 22.04 -6.74 -55.38
C SER A 25 22.20 -7.84 -54.32
N ASP A 26 21.15 -8.66 -54.24
CA ASP A 26 21.04 -9.98 -53.62
C ASP A 26 22.25 -10.91 -53.80
N GLN A 27 22.68 -11.58 -52.73
CA GLN A 27 23.11 -12.97 -52.80
C GLN A 27 22.94 -13.69 -51.44
N ALA A 28 22.28 -14.85 -51.52
CA ALA A 28 22.00 -15.79 -50.45
C ALA A 28 23.23 -16.55 -49.92
N ASP A 29 23.02 -17.11 -48.72
CA ASP A 29 23.71 -18.23 -48.09
C ASP A 29 25.17 -18.06 -47.64
N THR A 30 25.38 -17.95 -46.33
CA THR A 30 26.03 -19.01 -45.52
C THR A 30 25.71 -18.79 -44.04
N ALA A 31 25.28 -19.85 -43.38
CA ALA A 31 24.85 -19.89 -41.98
C ALA A 31 26.01 -19.73 -40.98
N GLU A 32 25.85 -18.82 -40.04
CA GLU A 32 26.26 -18.99 -38.64
C GLU A 32 25.13 -18.40 -37.76
N PRO A 33 24.55 -19.16 -36.82
CA PRO A 33 23.62 -18.57 -35.85
C PRO A 33 24.40 -17.63 -34.91
N PRO A 34 23.86 -16.46 -34.56
CA PRO A 34 24.53 -15.56 -33.63
C PRO A 34 24.75 -16.25 -32.29
N GLU A 35 26.00 -16.29 -31.83
CA GLU A 35 26.38 -16.77 -30.51
C GLU A 35 25.81 -15.82 -29.45
N VAL A 36 24.71 -16.24 -28.83
CA VAL A 36 24.10 -15.51 -27.71
C VAL A 36 24.90 -15.80 -26.44
N ALA A 37 25.57 -14.77 -25.91
CA ALA A 37 26.23 -14.84 -24.60
C ALA A 37 25.18 -15.09 -23.51
N THR A 38 25.11 -16.33 -23.02
CA THR A 38 24.26 -16.68 -21.88
C THR A 38 24.97 -16.25 -20.59
N LEU A 39 24.47 -15.19 -19.95
CA LEU A 39 24.83 -14.87 -18.58
C LEU A 39 24.26 -15.97 -17.67
N ARG A 40 25.14 -16.78 -17.08
CA ARG A 40 24.77 -17.64 -15.95
C ARG A 40 24.57 -16.75 -14.73
N THR A 41 23.31 -16.51 -14.38
CA THR A 41 22.96 -16.05 -13.05
C THR A 41 23.14 -17.24 -12.11
N GLU A 42 24.17 -17.22 -11.27
CA GLU A 42 24.20 -18.10 -10.10
C GLU A 42 23.02 -17.70 -9.21
N THR A 43 22.05 -18.62 -9.06
CA THR A 43 20.94 -18.43 -8.14
C THR A 43 21.54 -18.34 -6.73
N PRO A 44 21.42 -17.20 -6.02
CA PRO A 44 21.84 -17.16 -4.64
C PRO A 44 21.04 -18.23 -3.89
N SER A 45 21.76 -19.11 -3.18
CA SER A 45 21.15 -20.06 -2.26
C SER A 45 20.50 -19.27 -1.15
N VAL A 46 19.22 -18.95 -1.32
CA VAL A 46 18.39 -18.46 -0.23
C VAL A 46 18.19 -19.66 0.68
N ALA A 47 18.88 -19.67 1.81
CA ALA A 47 18.56 -20.58 2.90
C ALA A 47 17.06 -20.43 3.18
N ALA A 48 16.31 -21.50 2.97
CA ALA A 48 14.90 -21.54 3.30
C ALA A 48 14.77 -21.37 4.81
N SER A 49 14.53 -20.14 5.25
CA SER A 49 14.00 -19.86 6.58
C SER A 49 12.76 -20.72 6.72
N THR A 50 12.75 -21.61 7.70
CA THR A 50 11.53 -22.33 8.09
C THR A 50 10.43 -21.28 8.26
N PRO A 51 9.26 -21.42 7.59
CA PRO A 51 8.19 -20.45 7.77
C PRO A 51 7.84 -20.43 9.25
N GLY A 52 8.26 -19.37 9.96
CA GLY A 52 7.63 -19.04 11.22
C GLY A 52 6.15 -18.89 10.93
N ALA A 53 5.28 -19.45 11.77
CA ALA A 53 3.84 -19.33 11.59
C ALA A 53 3.51 -17.86 11.32
N GLU A 54 3.04 -17.57 10.10
CA GLU A 54 2.76 -16.20 9.69
C GLU A 54 1.69 -15.63 10.64
N ARG A 55 1.90 -14.40 11.10
CA ARG A 55 0.91 -13.71 11.93
C ARG A 55 -0.42 -13.69 11.17
N PRO A 56 -1.56 -14.02 11.80
CA PRO A 56 -2.85 -13.85 11.16
C PRO A 56 -3.01 -12.41 10.63
N ARG A 57 -3.78 -12.20 9.57
CA ARG A 57 -4.17 -10.86 9.11
C ARG A 57 -5.66 -10.67 9.26
N GLU A 58 -6.07 -9.47 9.66
CA GLU A 58 -7.45 -9.02 9.52
C GLU A 58 -7.87 -9.07 8.05
N ARG A 59 -9.16 -9.27 7.79
CA ARG A 59 -9.70 -9.23 6.43
C ARG A 59 -10.91 -8.31 6.40
N LEU A 60 -11.01 -7.51 5.34
CA LEU A 60 -12.15 -6.61 5.17
C LEU A 60 -13.47 -7.38 4.97
N ASP A 61 -13.42 -8.63 4.49
CA ASP A 61 -14.59 -9.49 4.26
C ASP A 61 -15.00 -10.36 5.46
N ASP A 62 -14.40 -10.14 6.63
CA ASP A 62 -14.76 -10.88 7.83
C ASP A 62 -16.17 -10.57 8.34
N THR A 63 -16.83 -11.59 8.84
CA THR A 63 -17.95 -11.41 9.77
C THR A 63 -17.43 -10.93 11.12
N GLU A 64 -18.32 -10.41 11.98
CA GLU A 64 -17.93 -10.08 13.35
C GLU A 64 -17.41 -11.31 14.11
N GLU A 65 -18.01 -12.47 13.87
CA GLU A 65 -17.61 -13.74 14.46
C GLU A 65 -16.20 -14.15 14.02
N ASP A 66 -15.87 -13.97 12.73
CA ASP A 66 -14.54 -14.26 12.19
C ASP A 66 -13.47 -13.32 12.75
N ALA A 67 -13.78 -12.02 12.81
CA ALA A 67 -12.89 -11.02 13.40
C ALA A 67 -12.61 -11.34 14.88
N LYS A 68 -13.65 -11.64 15.67
CA LYS A 68 -13.53 -12.09 17.06
C LYS A 68 -12.69 -13.38 17.11
N ALA A 69 -12.99 -14.36 16.26
CA ALA A 69 -12.29 -15.62 16.26
C ALA A 69 -10.79 -15.48 15.99
N ARG A 70 -10.40 -14.55 15.13
CA ARG A 70 -9.02 -14.28 14.81
C ARG A 70 -8.25 -13.64 15.95
N VAL A 71 -8.87 -12.73 16.72
CA VAL A 71 -8.20 -12.04 17.82
C VAL A 71 -8.17 -12.88 19.12
N ARG A 72 -9.08 -13.85 19.29
CA ARG A 72 -9.15 -14.73 20.49
C ARG A 72 -7.80 -15.31 20.95
N PRO A 73 -6.91 -15.84 20.09
CA PRO A 73 -5.62 -16.37 20.54
C PRO A 73 -4.72 -15.30 21.20
N TYR A 74 -4.72 -14.09 20.66
CA TYR A 74 -4.01 -12.96 21.24
C TYR A 74 -4.60 -12.58 22.60
N GLU A 75 -5.93 -12.44 22.69
CA GLU A 75 -6.61 -12.10 23.94
C GLU A 75 -6.35 -13.13 25.04
N LYS A 76 -6.38 -14.43 24.67
CA LYS A 76 -6.03 -15.51 25.58
C LYS A 76 -4.59 -15.39 26.08
N CYS A 77 -3.63 -15.16 25.19
CA CYS A 77 -2.23 -15.00 25.57
C CYS A 77 -2.06 -13.81 26.54
N MET A 78 -2.69 -12.67 26.24
CA MET A 78 -2.66 -11.50 27.10
C MET A 78 -3.24 -11.79 28.50
N ALA A 79 -4.35 -12.53 28.56
CA ALA A 79 -4.97 -12.95 29.81
C ALA A 79 -4.08 -13.91 30.63
N ASP A 80 -3.41 -14.86 29.96
CA ASP A 80 -2.43 -15.76 30.60
C ASP A 80 -1.23 -14.97 31.18
N HIS A 81 -0.94 -13.78 30.64
CA HIS A 81 0.03 -12.82 31.18
C HIS A 81 -0.57 -11.79 32.15
N GLY A 82 -1.81 -11.98 32.60
CA GLY A 82 -2.48 -11.13 33.59
C GLY A 82 -2.96 -9.78 33.05
N VAL A 83 -3.18 -9.67 31.74
CA VAL A 83 -3.70 -8.47 31.06
C VAL A 83 -5.09 -8.75 30.48
N ASP A 84 -6.08 -8.01 30.96
CA ASP A 84 -7.42 -7.98 30.36
C ASP A 84 -7.48 -6.85 29.33
N VAL A 85 -7.33 -7.18 28.05
CA VAL A 85 -7.25 -6.19 26.97
C VAL A 85 -8.48 -5.28 26.87
N HIS A 86 -9.68 -5.76 27.23
CA HIS A 86 -10.89 -4.96 27.16
C HIS A 86 -10.93 -3.93 28.29
N ARG A 87 -10.57 -4.36 29.50
CA ARG A 87 -10.49 -3.46 30.67
C ARG A 87 -9.39 -2.41 30.48
N GLU A 88 -8.22 -2.83 30.01
CA GLU A 88 -7.08 -1.92 29.83
C GLU A 88 -7.33 -0.89 28.72
N ARG A 89 -8.04 -1.25 27.63
CA ARG A 89 -8.42 -0.30 26.55
C ARG A 89 -9.37 0.79 27.04
N ALA A 90 -10.25 0.48 27.99
CA ALA A 90 -11.15 1.46 28.62
C ALA A 90 -10.42 2.40 29.61
N GLY A 91 -9.27 1.97 30.15
CA GLY A 91 -8.52 2.70 31.18
C GLY A 91 -7.51 3.75 30.69
N GLY A 92 -7.26 3.83 29.37
CA GLY A 92 -6.59 4.97 28.73
C GLY A 92 -5.06 4.97 28.69
N VAL A 93 -4.31 4.36 29.61
CA VAL A 93 -2.85 4.17 29.51
C VAL A 93 -2.43 3.02 30.41
N THR A 94 -1.54 2.16 29.94
CA THR A 94 -1.09 1.02 30.73
C THR A 94 0.40 0.74 30.59
N THR A 95 1.15 1.07 31.64
CA THR A 95 2.60 0.93 31.75
C THR A 95 3.05 -0.50 32.09
N GLY A 96 4.27 -0.87 31.68
CA GLY A 96 5.08 -1.97 32.22
C GLY A 96 4.57 -3.40 31.99
N ARG A 97 3.41 -3.76 32.54
CA ARG A 97 2.82 -5.12 32.46
C ARG A 97 2.38 -5.44 31.03
N ILE A 98 1.74 -4.50 30.37
CA ILE A 98 1.28 -4.62 28.97
C ILE A 98 2.45 -4.82 28.04
N GLY A 99 3.53 -4.06 28.20
CA GLY A 99 4.68 -4.16 27.32
C GLY A 99 5.31 -5.56 27.35
N LYS A 100 5.37 -6.19 28.53
CA LYS A 100 5.86 -7.57 28.67
C LYS A 100 4.91 -8.59 28.03
N ALA A 101 3.60 -8.45 28.28
CA ALA A 101 2.59 -9.33 27.68
C ALA A 101 2.56 -9.18 26.15
N ASN A 102 2.54 -7.95 25.63
CA ASN A 102 2.61 -7.66 24.20
C ASN A 102 3.85 -8.30 23.57
N LYS A 103 5.04 -8.17 24.19
CA LYS A 103 6.26 -8.79 23.66
C LYS A 103 6.15 -10.33 23.56
N ALA A 104 5.39 -10.97 24.45
CA ALA A 104 5.15 -12.42 24.40
C ALA A 104 4.06 -12.82 23.41
N CYS A 105 3.09 -11.93 23.15
CA CYS A 105 1.86 -12.24 22.42
C CYS A 105 1.75 -11.56 21.04
N GLU A 106 2.66 -10.67 20.65
CA GLU A 106 2.55 -9.85 19.43
C GLU A 106 2.48 -10.66 18.14
N ASN A 107 3.07 -11.86 18.12
CA ASN A 107 2.99 -12.79 17.00
C ASN A 107 1.59 -13.40 16.81
N LEU A 108 0.72 -13.29 17.82
CA LEU A 108 -0.68 -13.71 17.74
C LEU A 108 -1.62 -12.54 17.42
N LEU A 109 -1.16 -11.30 17.60
CA LEU A 109 -1.95 -10.12 17.24
C LEU A 109 -2.07 -10.07 15.72
N PRO A 110 -3.30 -10.02 15.16
CA PRO A 110 -3.46 -9.92 13.73
C PRO A 110 -2.78 -8.67 13.16
N LEU A 111 -2.17 -8.79 11.99
CA LEU A 111 -1.76 -7.64 11.18
C LEU A 111 -3.00 -6.94 10.60
N PRO A 112 -2.89 -5.65 10.22
CA PRO A 112 -3.95 -4.96 9.49
C PRO A 112 -4.36 -5.70 8.20
N PRO A 113 -5.54 -5.39 7.63
CA PRO A 113 -5.90 -5.88 6.31
C PRO A 113 -4.83 -5.50 5.28
N TRP A 114 -4.56 -6.41 4.34
CA TRP A 114 -3.51 -6.22 3.34
C TRP A 114 -3.71 -4.95 2.52
N GLU A 115 -4.96 -4.59 2.23
CA GLU A 115 -5.36 -3.40 1.49
C GLU A 115 -4.99 -2.09 2.21
N LEU A 116 -4.81 -2.14 3.54
CA LEU A 116 -4.47 -1.00 4.39
C LEU A 116 -3.01 -1.05 4.90
N ASP A 117 -2.27 -2.11 4.59
CA ASP A 117 -0.90 -2.32 5.06
C ASP A 117 0.07 -1.39 4.31
N PRO A 118 0.89 -0.58 5.01
CA PRO A 118 1.93 0.24 4.36
C PRO A 118 2.95 -0.56 3.54
N ALA A 119 3.13 -1.85 3.81
CA ALA A 119 4.00 -2.73 3.04
C ALA A 119 3.37 -3.17 1.70
N ASN A 120 2.06 -2.98 1.52
CA ASN A 120 1.39 -3.27 0.27
C ASN A 120 1.59 -2.11 -0.72
N PRO A 121 2.27 -2.32 -1.86
CA PRO A 121 2.52 -1.26 -2.84
C PRO A 121 1.22 -0.71 -3.46
N GLU A 122 0.13 -1.46 -3.44
CA GLU A 122 -1.17 -1.07 -3.99
C GLU A 122 -2.07 -0.37 -2.95
N ALA A 123 -1.66 -0.29 -1.69
CA ALA A 123 -2.52 0.22 -0.62
C ALA A 123 -2.92 1.69 -0.83
N ARG A 124 -2.07 2.51 -1.45
CA ARG A 124 -2.45 3.89 -1.82
C ARG A 124 -3.48 3.92 -2.96
N ASP A 125 -3.45 2.98 -3.89
CA ASP A 125 -4.46 2.89 -4.94
C ASP A 125 -5.77 2.40 -4.38
N PHE A 126 -5.74 1.44 -3.45
CA PHE A 126 -6.92 1.03 -2.69
C PHE A 126 -7.57 2.24 -1.98
N ALA A 127 -6.76 3.06 -1.30
CA ALA A 127 -7.25 4.28 -0.65
C ALA A 127 -7.93 5.25 -1.62
N ARG A 128 -7.37 5.43 -2.83
CA ARG A 128 -7.96 6.30 -3.86
C ARG A 128 -9.33 5.80 -4.30
N ASP A 129 -9.48 4.50 -4.50
CA ASP A 129 -10.77 3.89 -4.87
C ASP A 129 -11.81 3.98 -3.75
N VAL A 130 -11.39 3.80 -2.49
CA VAL A 130 -12.27 4.00 -1.33
C VAL A 130 -12.72 5.46 -1.25
N VAL A 131 -11.81 6.43 -1.44
CA VAL A 131 -12.15 7.86 -1.49
C VAL A 131 -13.13 8.16 -2.63
N ALA A 132 -12.97 7.55 -3.80
CA ALA A 132 -13.90 7.70 -4.91
C ALA A 132 -15.30 7.19 -4.54
N CYS A 133 -15.40 5.97 -3.99
CA CYS A 133 -16.65 5.40 -3.50
C CYS A 133 -17.33 6.30 -2.44
N LEU A 134 -16.56 6.85 -1.50
CA LEU A 134 -17.09 7.73 -0.46
C LEU A 134 -17.65 9.03 -1.06
N LYS A 135 -16.97 9.61 -2.05
CA LYS A 135 -17.44 10.80 -2.76
C LYS A 135 -18.73 10.52 -3.53
N GLU A 136 -18.84 9.36 -4.18
CA GLU A 136 -20.09 8.93 -4.84
C GLU A 136 -21.26 8.78 -3.85
N LYS A 137 -20.99 8.33 -2.62
CA LYS A 137 -21.99 8.26 -1.54
C LYS A 137 -22.22 9.59 -0.80
N GLY A 138 -21.65 10.69 -1.31
CA GLY A 138 -21.93 12.05 -0.85
C GLY A 138 -21.05 12.54 0.31
N VAL A 139 -19.91 11.90 0.56
CA VAL A 139 -18.88 12.42 1.49
C VAL A 139 -18.07 13.50 0.77
N ARG A 140 -18.17 14.74 1.23
CA ARG A 140 -17.60 15.90 0.52
C ARG A 140 -16.12 16.10 0.81
N TYR A 141 -15.75 15.96 2.07
CA TYR A 141 -14.45 16.33 2.60
C TYR A 141 -13.68 15.07 3.01
N VAL A 142 -13.16 14.36 2.00
CA VAL A 142 -12.40 13.13 2.17
C VAL A 142 -11.25 13.07 1.17
N GLU A 143 -10.05 12.78 1.68
CA GLU A 143 -8.81 12.77 0.90
C GLU A 143 -7.91 11.61 1.33
N VAL A 144 -7.12 11.11 0.39
CA VAL A 144 -6.06 10.13 0.69
C VAL A 144 -4.97 10.83 1.50
N ASN A 145 -4.49 10.20 2.56
CA ASN A 145 -3.46 10.75 3.41
C ASN A 145 -2.16 10.94 2.60
N PRO A 146 -1.48 12.10 2.71
CA PRO A 146 -0.26 12.36 1.94
C PRO A 146 0.86 11.39 2.28
N ASP A 147 0.93 10.93 3.53
CA ASP A 147 2.06 10.16 4.09
C ASP A 147 1.76 8.66 4.30
N GLY A 148 0.66 8.12 3.77
CA GLY A 148 0.34 6.72 3.99
C GLY A 148 -0.79 6.15 3.11
N PRO A 149 -1.17 4.87 3.34
CA PRO A 149 -2.21 4.16 2.60
C PRO A 149 -3.64 4.44 3.09
N GLY A 150 -3.85 5.35 4.03
CA GLY A 150 -5.16 5.68 4.57
C GLY A 150 -5.83 6.87 3.88
N TRP A 151 -7.03 7.19 4.33
CA TRP A 151 -7.74 8.45 4.03
C TRP A 151 -8.20 9.11 5.33
N SER A 152 -8.58 10.38 5.24
CA SER A 152 -9.09 11.14 6.36
C SER A 152 -10.30 11.98 5.95
N PHE A 153 -11.24 12.16 6.89
CA PHE A 153 -12.33 13.12 6.75
C PHE A 153 -11.83 14.45 7.28
N GLY A 154 -11.83 15.52 6.48
CA GLY A 154 -11.18 16.73 6.96
C GLY A 154 -10.96 17.84 5.95
N GLY A 155 -10.22 18.84 6.43
CA GLY A 155 -9.98 20.12 5.78
C GLY A 155 -10.64 21.27 6.54
N GLU A 156 -10.17 22.49 6.30
CA GLU A 156 -10.70 23.71 6.95
C GLU A 156 -12.21 23.91 6.73
N GLN A 157 -12.75 23.27 5.69
CA GLN A 157 -14.15 23.37 5.29
C GLN A 157 -15.01 22.18 5.74
N ASN A 158 -14.45 21.22 6.47
CA ASN A 158 -15.18 20.00 6.83
C ASN A 158 -16.37 20.29 7.76
N ASP A 159 -17.40 19.46 7.65
CA ASP A 159 -18.65 19.60 8.39
C ASP A 159 -19.11 18.28 9.01
N ALA A 160 -19.98 18.36 10.02
CA ALA A 160 -20.45 17.20 10.78
C ALA A 160 -21.25 16.19 9.94
N GLU A 161 -21.97 16.64 8.91
CA GLU A 161 -22.73 15.76 8.02
C GLU A 161 -21.78 14.92 7.16
N SER A 162 -20.76 15.55 6.57
CA SER A 162 -19.73 14.87 5.78
C SER A 162 -18.96 13.86 6.62
N ILE A 163 -18.56 14.21 7.85
CA ILE A 163 -17.89 13.27 8.78
C ILE A 163 -18.80 12.08 9.09
N SER A 164 -20.07 12.33 9.42
CA SER A 164 -21.03 11.29 9.77
C SER A 164 -21.26 10.32 8.61
N LYS A 165 -21.41 10.84 7.39
CA LYS A 165 -21.49 10.01 6.16
C LYS A 165 -20.20 9.22 5.95
N GLY A 166 -19.05 9.85 6.13
CA GLY A 166 -17.74 9.21 6.03
C GLY A 166 -17.64 7.98 6.93
N MET A 167 -17.87 8.14 8.23
CA MET A 167 -17.83 7.04 9.20
C MET A 167 -18.86 5.94 8.89
N ARG A 168 -20.06 6.33 8.43
CA ARG A 168 -21.13 5.39 8.06
C ARG A 168 -20.75 4.52 6.85
N PHE A 169 -20.19 5.13 5.81
CA PHE A 169 -19.97 4.46 4.52
C PHE A 169 -18.56 3.87 4.34
N SER A 170 -17.58 4.25 5.16
CA SER A 170 -16.20 3.72 5.06
C SER A 170 -16.13 2.19 5.05
N PRO A 171 -16.72 1.46 6.03
CA PRO A 171 -16.62 0.00 6.04
C PRO A 171 -17.26 -0.64 4.80
N GLU A 172 -18.33 -0.05 4.26
CA GLU A 172 -18.97 -0.53 3.04
C GLU A 172 -18.10 -0.30 1.81
N CYS A 173 -17.56 0.92 1.65
CA CYS A 173 -16.67 1.25 0.54
C CYS A 173 -15.37 0.42 0.56
N GLU A 174 -14.76 0.21 1.72
CA GLU A 174 -13.61 -0.67 1.89
C GLU A 174 -13.90 -2.09 1.36
N ARG A 175 -15.02 -2.68 1.80
CA ARG A 175 -15.43 -4.02 1.36
C ARG A 175 -15.76 -4.08 -0.12
N GLU A 176 -16.50 -3.10 -0.64
CA GLU A 176 -16.84 -3.04 -2.06
C GLU A 176 -15.61 -2.96 -2.95
N VAL A 177 -14.64 -2.11 -2.60
CA VAL A 177 -13.40 -1.95 -3.35
C VAL A 177 -12.53 -3.22 -3.23
N ALA A 178 -12.40 -3.78 -2.03
CA ALA A 178 -11.64 -5.01 -1.81
C ALA A 178 -12.24 -6.18 -2.62
N ALA A 179 -13.56 -6.30 -2.67
CA ALA A 179 -14.24 -7.33 -3.44
C ALA A 179 -14.01 -7.20 -4.96
N LYS A 180 -13.81 -5.98 -5.49
CA LYS A 180 -13.56 -5.72 -6.91
C LYS A 180 -12.11 -5.99 -7.34
N ARG A 181 -11.18 -6.06 -6.38
CA ARG A 181 -9.72 -6.20 -6.63
C ARG A 181 -9.19 -7.62 -6.45
N LYS A 182 -10.06 -8.57 -6.08
CA LYS A 182 -9.75 -10.01 -6.01
C LYS A 182 -9.85 -10.66 -7.39
#